data_AF-A0A836F3I6-F1
#
_entry.id   AF-A0A836F3I6-F1
#
_cell.length_a   1.000
_cell.length_b   1.000
_cell.length_c   1.000
_cell.angle_alpha   90.00
_cell.angle_beta   90.00
_cell.angle_gamma   90.00
#
_symmetry.space_group_name_H-M   'P 1'
#
loop_
_entity.id
_entity.type
_entity.pdbx_description
1 polymer ?
#
loop_
_entity_poly.entity_id
_entity_poly.type
_entity_poly.pdbx_seq_one_letter_code
_entity_poly.pdbx_strand_id
1 'polypeptide(L)'
;MDPKKLAAAGFFYTKKKDTVKCFECQITLSNWIADDNPKAEHQRWSGKCRFVRNVPCGNIPIGADPSTISKIPKRVDICGLYGLKYMALSAPDNDPQEIPEAVESVVNSDSSSKQPTYASYERRLRSFEICTYDTIYEKKEELAKAGFFYLSGLFEPSDQTMCFYCGKCLRAWERTDDPVKEHIRWYPQCKFIKKILAQKEKSELCTKQTDHESEIPTKCDYRFLI
;
A
#
# COMPACT_ATOMS: atom_id res chain seq x y z
N MET A 1 12.59 31.78 11.62
CA MET A 1 12.86 30.41 12.08
C MET A 1 14.31 30.03 11.83
N ASP A 2 14.93 29.26 12.73
CA ASP A 2 16.31 28.77 12.57
C ASP A 2 16.37 27.56 11.61
N PRO A 3 17.05 27.67 10.45
CA PRO A 3 17.18 26.57 9.50
C PRO A 3 17.78 25.29 10.10
N LYS A 4 18.68 25.41 11.09
CA LYS A 4 19.31 24.25 11.73
C LYS A 4 18.31 23.42 12.53
N LYS A 5 17.38 24.08 13.23
CA LYS A 5 16.30 23.40 13.97
C LYS A 5 15.33 22.67 13.03
N LEU A 6 15.01 23.28 11.89
CA LEU A 6 14.17 22.67 10.86
C LEU A 6 14.84 21.41 10.26
N ALA A 7 16.11 21.52 9.88
CA ALA A 7 16.90 20.40 9.36
C ALA A 7 17.03 19.25 10.39
N ALA A 8 17.32 19.57 11.66
CA ALA A 8 17.39 18.60 12.75
C ALA A 8 16.05 17.92 13.06
N ALA A 9 14.93 18.54 12.67
CA ALA A 9 13.60 17.96 12.73
C ALA A 9 13.20 17.21 11.44
N GLY A 10 14.14 17.01 10.52
CA GLY A 10 13.95 16.21 9.30
C GLY A 10 13.25 16.98 8.17
N PHE A 11 13.27 18.32 8.21
CA PHE A 11 12.65 19.17 7.21
C PHE A 11 13.65 19.75 6.21
N PHE A 12 13.24 19.84 4.95
CA PHE A 12 13.93 20.60 3.90
C PHE A 12 13.02 21.70 3.35
N TYR A 13 13.61 22.80 2.90
CA TYR A 13 12.87 23.94 2.36
C TYR A 13 12.36 23.66 0.94
N THR A 14 11.09 23.96 0.68
CA THR A 14 10.43 23.69 -0.63
C THR A 14 10.67 24.77 -1.69
N LYS A 15 11.53 25.76 -1.41
CA LYS A 15 11.76 26.95 -2.25
C LYS A 15 10.54 27.87 -2.41
N LYS A 16 9.51 27.70 -1.58
CA LYS A 16 8.30 28.53 -1.55
C LYS A 16 8.04 29.07 -0.14
N LYS A 17 8.06 30.40 0.00
CA LYS A 17 7.79 31.13 1.26
C LYS A 17 8.61 30.59 2.46
N ASP A 18 7.95 30.13 3.52
CA ASP A 18 8.53 29.48 4.70
C ASP A 18 8.14 27.99 4.76
N THR A 19 7.66 27.44 3.65
CA THR A 19 7.12 26.08 3.58
C THR A 19 8.25 25.05 3.57
N VAL A 20 8.20 24.14 4.52
CA VAL A 20 9.16 23.04 4.65
C VAL A 20 8.47 21.68 4.55
N LYS A 21 9.20 20.67 4.10
CA LYS A 21 8.69 19.31 3.89
C LYS A 21 9.56 18.29 4.58
N CYS A 22 8.97 17.28 5.22
CA CYS A 22 9.75 16.19 5.81
C CYS A 22 10.31 15.25 4.73
N PHE A 23 11.58 14.85 4.84
CA PHE A 23 12.19 13.89 3.91
C PHE A 23 11.58 12.48 3.98
N GLU A 24 11.04 12.09 5.14
CA GLU A 24 10.55 10.74 5.40
C GLU A 24 9.03 10.63 5.19
N CYS A 25 8.23 11.36 5.98
CA CYS A 25 6.76 11.24 5.92
C CYS A 25 6.10 12.24 4.98
N GLN A 26 6.87 13.13 4.35
CA GLN A 26 6.39 14.10 3.36
C GLN A 26 5.37 15.14 3.89
N ILE A 27 5.15 15.24 5.21
CA ILE A 27 4.32 16.30 5.80
C ILE A 27 4.89 17.67 5.42
N THR A 28 4.00 18.59 5.04
CA THR A 28 4.35 19.94 4.63
C THR A 28 3.80 20.92 5.66
N LEU A 29 4.67 21.75 6.22
CA LEU A 29 4.33 22.73 7.26
C LEU A 29 4.80 24.13 6.87
N SER A 30 4.03 25.15 7.21
CA SER A 30 4.27 26.55 6.89
C SER A 30 3.65 27.46 7.96
N ASN A 31 3.88 28.77 7.84
CA ASN A 31 3.48 29.80 8.81
C ASN A 31 4.20 29.65 10.17
N TRP A 32 5.51 29.45 10.13
CA TRP A 32 6.33 29.26 11.33
C TRP A 32 6.58 30.58 12.07
N ILE A 33 6.38 30.58 13.39
CA ILE A 33 6.77 31.69 14.28
C ILE A 33 8.10 31.40 14.99
N ALA A 34 8.72 32.41 15.62
CA ALA A 34 10.07 32.25 16.20
C ALA A 34 10.15 31.21 17.34
N ASP A 35 9.05 31.02 18.07
CA ASP A 35 8.98 30.15 19.26
C ASP A 35 8.54 28.71 18.97
N ASP A 36 8.13 28.37 17.73
CA ASP A 36 7.72 27.00 17.43
C ASP A 36 8.88 26.02 17.60
N ASN A 37 8.57 24.79 18.03
CA ASN A 37 9.52 23.69 18.02
C ASN A 37 9.24 22.80 16.80
N PRO A 38 10.13 22.79 15.79
CA PRO A 38 9.91 22.00 14.58
C PRO A 38 9.69 20.51 14.83
N LYS A 39 10.39 19.90 15.79
CA LYS A 39 10.24 18.48 16.09
C LYS A 39 8.90 18.19 16.78
N ALA A 40 8.44 19.10 17.64
CA ALA A 40 7.14 18.99 18.30
C ALA A 40 5.99 19.14 17.29
N GLU A 41 6.07 20.13 16.39
CA GLU A 41 5.06 20.30 15.33
C GLU A 41 5.08 19.13 14.34
N HIS A 42 6.26 18.59 14.01
CA HIS A 42 6.37 17.37 13.23
C HIS A 42 5.66 16.19 13.91
N GLN A 43 5.84 16.02 15.22
CA GLN A 43 5.17 14.97 15.99
C GLN A 43 3.66 15.18 16.08
N ARG A 44 3.23 16.43 16.25
CA ARG A 44 1.81 16.81 16.34
C ARG A 44 1.06 16.44 15.06
N TRP A 45 1.61 16.79 13.90
CA TRP A 45 0.94 16.61 12.60
C TRP A 45 1.30 15.29 11.90
N SER A 46 2.38 14.63 12.30
CA SER A 46 2.84 13.37 11.70
C SER A 46 3.52 12.44 12.72
N GLY A 47 2.87 12.18 13.85
CA GLY A 47 3.43 11.33 14.93
C GLY A 47 3.72 9.86 14.54
N LYS A 48 3.22 9.40 13.39
CA LYS A 48 3.55 8.06 12.83
C LYS A 48 4.83 8.05 11.98
N CYS A 49 5.40 9.21 11.69
CA CYS A 49 6.64 9.36 10.92
C CYS A 49 7.78 8.55 11.55
N ARG A 50 8.49 7.76 10.73
CA ARG A 50 9.60 6.93 11.21
C ARG A 50 10.71 7.79 11.83
N PHE A 51 11.02 8.93 11.20
CA PHE A 51 12.01 9.87 11.70
C PHE A 51 11.65 10.41 13.09
N VAL A 52 10.42 10.88 13.30
CA VAL A 52 9.96 11.39 14.61
C VAL A 52 9.95 10.30 15.67
N ARG A 53 9.61 9.07 15.28
CA ARG A 53 9.62 7.88 16.15
C ARG A 53 11.03 7.33 16.41
N ASN A 54 12.07 8.02 15.95
CA ASN A 54 13.47 7.59 16.03
C ASN A 54 13.71 6.19 15.44
N VAL A 55 12.89 5.78 14.46
CA VAL A 55 13.11 4.55 13.70
C VAL A 55 14.16 4.85 12.62
N PRO A 56 15.18 4.00 12.44
CA PRO A 56 16.19 4.19 11.40
C PRO A 56 15.55 4.43 10.03
N CYS A 57 15.84 5.59 9.45
CA CYS A 57 15.23 6.07 8.19
C CYS A 57 16.25 6.66 7.22
N GLY A 58 17.54 6.36 7.41
CA GLY A 58 18.61 6.81 6.52
C GLY A 58 19.04 8.27 6.71
N ASN A 59 18.57 8.96 7.76
CA ASN A 59 19.10 10.28 8.12
C ASN A 59 20.44 10.12 8.83
N ILE A 60 21.54 10.29 8.09
CA ILE A 60 22.91 10.24 8.59
C ILE A 60 23.39 11.68 8.78
N PRO A 61 23.85 12.07 9.98
CA PRO A 61 24.44 13.40 10.19
C PRO A 61 25.65 13.62 9.28
N ILE A 62 25.78 14.83 8.72
CA ILE A 62 26.96 15.20 7.92
C ILE A 62 28.18 15.16 8.84
N GLY A 63 29.13 14.26 8.55
CA GLY A 63 30.34 14.03 9.36
C GLY A 63 30.25 12.91 10.40
N ALA A 64 29.15 12.13 10.41
CA ALA A 64 29.06 10.95 11.29
C ALA A 64 30.07 9.87 10.89
N ASP A 65 30.73 9.27 11.88
CA ASP A 65 31.61 8.13 11.68
C ASP A 65 30.81 6.93 11.14
N PRO A 66 31.19 6.31 10.02
CA PRO A 66 30.52 5.15 9.44
C PRO A 66 30.26 3.99 10.42
N SER A 67 31.11 3.84 11.44
CA SER A 67 30.99 2.81 12.48
C SER A 67 29.88 3.09 13.50
N THR A 68 29.46 4.35 13.64
CA THR A 68 28.39 4.78 14.57
C THR A 68 27.00 4.77 13.93
N ILE A 69 26.93 4.55 12.62
CA ILE A 69 25.67 4.41 11.89
C ILE A 69 25.05 3.09 12.32
N SER A 70 23.91 3.17 13.03
CA SER A 70 23.14 1.99 13.39
C SER A 70 22.85 1.19 12.11
N LYS A 71 23.41 -0.02 12.03
CA LYS A 71 23.25 -0.91 10.86
C LYS A 71 21.75 -1.08 10.63
N ILE A 72 21.25 -0.46 9.57
CA ILE A 72 19.86 -0.61 9.13
C ILE A 72 19.64 -2.13 9.02
N PRO A 73 18.55 -2.71 9.58
CA PRO A 73 18.21 -4.09 9.27
C PRO A 73 18.19 -4.21 7.76
N LYS A 74 19.02 -5.11 7.19
CA LYS A 74 19.25 -5.24 5.74
C LYS A 74 17.92 -5.11 5.00
N ARG A 75 17.62 -3.90 4.52
CA ARG A 75 16.41 -3.65 3.76
C ARG A 75 16.72 -4.25 2.40
N VAL A 76 15.93 -5.25 2.03
CA VAL A 76 15.93 -5.81 0.67
C VAL A 76 16.07 -4.67 -0.34
N ASP A 77 17.00 -4.84 -1.27
CA ASP A 77 17.13 -3.96 -2.42
C ASP A 77 15.80 -3.95 -3.18
N ILE A 78 15.14 -2.79 -3.24
CA ILE A 78 13.91 -2.55 -4.00
C ILE A 78 14.23 -1.72 -5.26
N CYS A 79 15.48 -1.75 -5.73
CA CYS A 79 15.87 -1.28 -7.07
C CYS A 79 16.58 -2.38 -7.87
N GLY A 80 15.81 -3.39 -8.29
CA GLY A 80 16.26 -4.38 -9.27
C GLY A 80 15.07 -5.08 -9.91
N LEU A 81 15.10 -5.23 -11.23
CA LEU A 81 14.10 -5.86 -12.09
C LEU A 81 13.60 -7.20 -11.49
N TYR A 82 12.38 -7.23 -10.96
CA TYR A 82 11.88 -8.36 -10.17
C TYR A 82 11.55 -9.58 -11.01
N GLY A 83 12.51 -10.49 -11.16
CA GLY A 83 12.21 -11.85 -11.60
C GLY A 83 13.35 -12.63 -12.24
N LEU A 84 14.46 -12.86 -11.55
CA LEU A 84 15.31 -14.04 -11.82
C LEU A 84 15.76 -14.69 -10.50
N LYS A 85 15.58 -16.01 -10.43
CA LYS A 85 16.25 -16.88 -9.45
C LYS A 85 17.75 -16.64 -9.51
N TYR A 86 18.38 -16.60 -8.34
CA TYR A 86 19.80 -16.85 -8.06
C TYR A 86 20.78 -16.67 -9.24
N MET A 87 21.57 -15.60 -9.17
CA MET A 87 22.95 -15.68 -9.66
C MET A 87 23.85 -15.61 -8.43
N ALA A 88 24.42 -16.76 -8.09
CA ALA A 88 25.62 -16.83 -7.27
C ALA A 88 26.74 -16.04 -7.97
N LEU A 89 27.73 -15.59 -7.19
CA LEU A 89 28.96 -14.91 -7.63
C LEU A 89 28.86 -13.38 -7.69
N SER A 90 28.83 -12.75 -6.51
CA SER A 90 29.47 -11.46 -6.24
C SER A 90 29.78 -11.34 -4.75
N ALA A 91 30.55 -12.31 -4.24
CA ALA A 91 31.42 -12.13 -3.09
C ALA A 91 32.81 -12.64 -3.55
N PRO A 92 33.87 -11.91 -3.23
CA PRO A 92 34.70 -12.33 -2.10
C PRO A 92 35.10 -11.10 -1.24
N ASP A 93 35.47 -11.17 0.03
CA ASP A 93 36.29 -12.15 0.75
C ASP A 93 35.88 -12.31 2.22
N ASN A 94 36.00 -13.54 2.70
CA ASN A 94 36.33 -14.03 4.07
C ASN A 94 35.93 -13.22 5.31
N ASP A 95 35.00 -13.77 6.11
CA ASP A 95 35.29 -14.36 7.43
C ASP A 95 34.11 -15.25 7.87
N PRO A 96 34.29 -16.56 8.14
CA PRO A 96 33.21 -17.44 8.57
C PRO A 96 33.00 -17.33 10.08
N GLN A 97 31.92 -16.66 10.50
CA GLN A 97 31.33 -16.91 11.82
C GLN A 97 29.93 -17.46 11.65
N GLU A 98 29.82 -18.72 12.09
CA GLU A 98 28.62 -19.55 12.19
C GLU A 98 27.37 -18.74 12.54
N ILE A 99 26.37 -18.79 11.66
CA ILE A 99 25.01 -18.39 12.02
C ILE A 99 24.39 -19.61 12.74
N PRO A 100 23.95 -19.47 14.01
CA PRO A 100 23.29 -20.56 14.71
C PRO A 100 22.05 -21.07 13.96
N GLU A 101 21.92 -22.38 13.92
CA GLU A 101 20.94 -23.24 13.23
C GLU A 101 19.47 -23.07 13.70
N ALA A 102 19.07 -21.87 14.12
CA ALA A 102 17.80 -21.63 14.82
C ALA A 102 16.95 -20.47 14.27
N VAL A 103 16.98 -20.23 12.96
CA VAL A 103 15.95 -19.40 12.30
C VAL A 103 15.36 -20.05 11.03
N GLU A 104 15.55 -21.36 10.87
CA GLU A 104 14.69 -22.16 9.99
C GLU A 104 13.42 -22.55 10.75
N SER A 105 12.27 -22.34 10.09
CA SER A 105 10.92 -22.22 10.66
C SER A 105 10.74 -20.87 11.39
N VAL A 106 10.03 -19.89 10.83
CA VAL A 106 8.61 -19.91 10.51
C VAL A 106 8.33 -18.83 9.44
N VAL A 107 8.12 -19.20 8.17
CA VAL A 107 7.14 -18.53 7.27
C VAL A 107 6.81 -19.45 6.10
N ASN A 108 6.26 -20.62 6.43
CA ASN A 108 5.26 -21.21 5.53
C ASN A 108 3.96 -20.44 5.77
N SER A 109 3.66 -19.44 4.94
CA SER A 109 2.35 -18.78 4.97
C SER A 109 1.93 -18.36 3.57
N ASP A 110 1.48 -19.34 2.79
CA ASP A 110 0.85 -19.18 1.49
C ASP A 110 -0.57 -18.54 1.57
N SER A 111 -0.81 -17.65 2.55
CA SER A 111 -2.15 -17.11 2.83
C SER A 111 -2.23 -15.67 3.34
N SER A 112 -1.12 -15.03 3.72
CA SER A 112 -1.12 -13.65 4.21
C SER A 112 -1.04 -12.64 3.06
N SER A 113 -1.85 -11.58 3.13
CA SER A 113 -1.77 -10.42 2.22
C SER A 113 -0.34 -9.86 2.19
N LYS A 114 0.17 -9.52 1.00
CA LYS A 114 1.51 -8.94 0.84
C LYS A 114 1.63 -7.50 1.33
N GLN A 115 0.53 -6.78 1.49
CA GLN A 115 0.45 -5.43 2.06
C GLN A 115 -0.66 -5.36 3.12
N PRO A 116 -0.44 -5.90 4.34
CA PRO A 116 -1.46 -5.99 5.39
C PRO A 116 -2.02 -4.63 5.83
N THR A 117 -1.21 -3.57 5.74
CA THR A 117 -1.61 -2.19 6.06
C THR A 117 -2.78 -1.71 5.19
N TYR A 118 -2.95 -2.26 3.99
CA TYR A 118 -4.03 -1.92 3.04
C TYR A 118 -5.09 -3.03 2.93
N ALA A 119 -5.16 -3.94 3.91
CA ALA A 119 -6.18 -4.99 3.96
C ALA A 119 -7.60 -4.43 4.11
N SER A 120 -7.76 -3.32 4.84
CA SER A 120 -9.04 -2.61 4.98
C SER A 120 -9.39 -1.85 3.69
N TYR A 121 -10.64 -2.00 3.25
CA TYR A 121 -11.20 -1.24 2.12
C TYR A 121 -11.07 0.27 2.33
N GLU A 122 -11.45 0.79 3.50
CA GLU A 122 -11.36 2.22 3.82
C GLU A 122 -9.94 2.75 3.71
N ARG A 123 -8.95 1.94 4.10
CA ARG A 123 -7.55 2.33 4.02
C ARG A 123 -7.05 2.39 2.59
N ARG A 124 -7.55 1.51 1.73
CA ARG A 124 -7.31 1.60 0.28
C ARG A 124 -7.96 2.86 -0.28
N LEU A 125 -9.22 3.11 0.04
CA LEU A 125 -9.94 4.30 -0.44
C LEU A 125 -9.23 5.61 -0.04
N ARG A 126 -8.81 5.73 1.23
CA ARG A 126 -8.09 6.91 1.74
C ARG A 126 -6.79 7.19 0.99
N SER A 127 -6.14 6.17 0.43
CA SER A 127 -4.88 6.38 -0.31
C SER A 127 -5.05 7.26 -1.55
N PHE A 128 -6.26 7.33 -2.11
CA PHE A 128 -6.56 8.13 -3.30
C PHE A 128 -6.83 9.61 -2.99
N GLU A 129 -6.90 10.03 -1.72
CA GLU A 129 -7.12 11.45 -1.35
C GLU A 129 -6.03 12.39 -1.85
N ILE A 130 -4.81 11.87 -1.99
CA ILE A 130 -3.64 12.61 -2.50
C ILE A 130 -3.39 12.38 -3.99
N CYS A 131 -4.30 11.69 -4.69
CA CYS A 131 -4.20 11.44 -6.11
C CYS A 131 -4.51 12.71 -6.91
N THR A 132 -3.66 13.04 -7.87
CA THR A 132 -3.82 14.22 -8.75
C THR A 132 -4.28 13.86 -10.16
N TYR A 133 -4.65 12.60 -10.42
CA TYR A 133 -5.13 12.14 -11.72
C TYR A 133 -6.65 11.95 -11.69
N ASP A 134 -7.37 12.76 -12.47
CA ASP A 134 -8.84 12.72 -12.53
C ASP A 134 -9.36 11.33 -12.88
N THR A 135 -8.78 10.67 -13.89
CA THR A 135 -9.19 9.32 -14.31
C THR A 135 -9.13 8.29 -13.17
N ILE A 136 -8.15 8.39 -12.28
CA ILE A 136 -8.01 7.50 -11.12
C ILE A 136 -8.92 7.94 -9.99
N TYR A 137 -8.97 9.25 -9.73
CA TYR A 137 -9.77 9.81 -8.66
C TYR A 137 -11.27 9.55 -8.87
N GLU A 138 -11.74 9.61 -10.12
CA GLU A 138 -13.09 9.23 -10.54
C GLU A 138 -13.40 7.75 -10.24
N LYS A 139 -12.39 6.86 -10.26
CA LYS A 139 -12.53 5.40 -10.10
C LYS A 139 -12.02 4.84 -8.78
N LYS A 140 -11.68 5.69 -7.81
CA LYS A 140 -11.03 5.29 -6.55
C LYS A 140 -11.82 4.23 -5.79
N GLU A 141 -13.15 4.29 -5.79
CA GLU A 141 -14.01 3.29 -5.14
C GLU A 141 -13.92 1.93 -5.82
N GLU A 142 -13.94 1.91 -7.16
CA GLU A 142 -13.84 0.68 -7.95
C GLU A 142 -12.46 0.05 -7.83
N LEU A 143 -11.41 0.86 -7.90
CA LEU A 143 -10.03 0.44 -7.65
C LEU A 143 -9.87 -0.16 -6.24
N ALA A 144 -10.40 0.52 -5.22
CA ALA A 144 -10.35 0.03 -3.84
C ALA A 144 -11.14 -1.28 -3.64
N LYS A 145 -12.29 -1.44 -4.32
CA LYS A 145 -13.08 -2.69 -4.32
C LYS A 145 -12.31 -3.83 -5.00
N ALA A 146 -11.65 -3.55 -6.13
CA ALA A 146 -10.78 -4.50 -6.83
C ALA A 146 -9.46 -4.82 -6.09
N GLY A 147 -9.25 -4.21 -4.92
CA GLY A 147 -8.13 -4.49 -4.02
C GLY A 147 -6.92 -3.58 -4.23
N PHE A 148 -7.04 -2.54 -5.05
CA PHE A 148 -5.97 -1.59 -5.33
C PHE A 148 -5.95 -0.43 -4.34
N PHE A 149 -4.75 0.04 -4.03
CA PHE A 149 -4.53 1.33 -3.37
C PHE A 149 -3.56 2.17 -4.20
N TYR A 150 -3.66 3.48 -4.07
CA TYR A 150 -2.82 4.44 -4.77
C TYR A 150 -1.40 4.46 -4.20
N LEU A 151 -0.41 4.36 -5.08
CA LEU A 151 0.98 4.60 -4.72
C LEU A 151 1.29 6.08 -4.98
N SER A 152 1.31 6.89 -3.93
CA SER A 152 1.80 8.25 -4.04
C SER A 152 3.30 8.23 -4.30
N GLY A 153 3.71 8.64 -5.51
CA GLY A 153 5.11 8.79 -5.86
C GLY A 153 5.78 9.89 -5.03
N LEU A 154 7.09 9.74 -4.75
CA LEU A 154 7.86 10.74 -4.00
C LEU A 154 8.31 11.93 -4.86
N PHE A 155 8.27 11.83 -6.19
CA PHE A 155 8.83 12.88 -7.06
C PHE A 155 8.06 13.19 -8.34
N GLU A 156 7.00 12.45 -8.71
CA GLU A 156 6.14 12.80 -9.84
C GLU A 156 4.69 12.35 -9.58
N PRO A 157 3.68 13.05 -10.15
CA PRO A 157 2.37 12.47 -10.32
C PRO A 157 2.53 11.11 -10.99
N SER A 158 2.08 10.04 -10.33
CA SER A 158 2.01 8.72 -10.93
C SER A 158 0.59 8.22 -10.88
N ASP A 159 0.20 7.43 -11.86
CA ASP A 159 -1.10 6.78 -11.95
C ASP A 159 -1.03 5.33 -11.43
N GLN A 160 -0.02 5.04 -10.61
CA GLN A 160 0.26 3.68 -10.17
C GLN A 160 -0.66 3.25 -9.02
N THR A 161 -1.21 2.05 -9.16
CA THR A 161 -2.00 1.40 -8.12
C THR A 161 -1.45 0.00 -7.82
N MET A 162 -1.53 -0.43 -6.56
CA MET A 162 -1.00 -1.74 -6.13
C MET A 162 -2.09 -2.56 -5.44
N CYS A 163 -2.19 -3.84 -5.78
CA CYS A 163 -3.08 -4.75 -5.07
C CYS A 163 -2.52 -5.10 -3.68
N PHE A 164 -3.31 -4.92 -2.63
CA PHE A 164 -2.88 -5.22 -1.26
C PHE A 164 -2.59 -6.71 -1.03
N TYR A 165 -3.25 -7.60 -1.78
CA TYR A 165 -3.15 -9.04 -1.56
C TYR A 165 -1.99 -9.65 -2.33
N CYS A 166 -1.96 -9.50 -3.66
CA CYS A 166 -0.93 -10.11 -4.51
C CYS A 166 0.33 -9.24 -4.66
N GLY A 167 0.28 -7.97 -4.22
CA GLY A 167 1.40 -7.02 -4.26
C GLY A 167 1.80 -6.58 -5.68
N LYS A 168 0.91 -6.76 -6.67
CA LYS A 168 1.19 -6.42 -8.07
C LYS A 168 0.67 -5.03 -8.41
N CYS A 169 1.40 -4.32 -9.28
CA CYS A 169 1.11 -2.95 -9.69
C CYS A 169 0.48 -2.88 -11.08
N LEU A 170 -0.42 -1.92 -11.26
CA LEU A 170 -0.97 -1.49 -12.54
C LEU A 170 -0.81 0.04 -12.66
N ARG A 171 -0.80 0.51 -13.91
CA ARG A 171 -0.62 1.91 -14.31
C ARG A 171 -1.25 2.11 -15.69
N ALA A 172 -1.18 3.32 -16.21
CA ALA A 172 -1.81 3.74 -17.46
C ALA A 172 -3.32 3.50 -17.46
N TRP A 173 -3.99 3.87 -16.36
CA TRP A 173 -5.43 3.64 -16.20
C TRP A 173 -6.23 4.56 -17.14
N GLU A 174 -7.10 3.95 -17.94
CA GLU A 174 -8.01 4.64 -18.83
C GLU A 174 -9.43 4.74 -18.22
N ARG A 175 -10.20 5.74 -18.68
CA ARG A 175 -11.59 5.93 -18.27
C ARG A 175 -12.50 4.74 -18.63
N THR A 176 -12.11 3.93 -19.60
CA THR A 176 -12.85 2.73 -20.02
C THR A 176 -12.45 1.46 -19.28
N ASP A 177 -11.36 1.47 -18.52
CA ASP A 177 -10.85 0.27 -17.85
C ASP A 177 -11.71 -0.19 -16.68
N ASP A 178 -11.99 -1.48 -16.59
CA ASP A 178 -12.62 -2.08 -15.42
C ASP A 178 -11.51 -2.63 -14.49
N PRO A 179 -11.38 -2.11 -13.25
CA PRO A 179 -10.31 -2.54 -12.35
C PRO A 179 -10.30 -4.02 -12.02
N VAL A 180 -11.46 -4.68 -11.98
CA VAL A 180 -11.56 -6.12 -11.72
C VAL A 180 -11.09 -6.89 -12.95
N LYS A 181 -11.54 -6.51 -14.16
CA LYS A 181 -11.13 -7.15 -15.41
C LYS A 181 -9.63 -7.00 -15.64
N GLU A 182 -9.08 -5.81 -15.45
CA GLU A 182 -7.64 -5.57 -15.61
C GLU A 182 -6.82 -6.35 -14.56
N HIS A 183 -7.30 -6.45 -13.32
CA HIS A 183 -6.66 -7.30 -12.31
C HIS A 183 -6.61 -8.77 -12.75
N ILE A 184 -7.71 -9.31 -13.29
CA ILE A 184 -7.78 -10.69 -13.77
C ILE A 184 -6.90 -10.89 -14.99
N ARG A 185 -6.95 -9.95 -15.94
CA ARG A 185 -6.19 -9.97 -17.19
C ARG A 185 -4.70 -10.07 -16.94
N TRP A 186 -4.17 -9.23 -16.05
CA TRP A 186 -2.74 -9.15 -15.77
C TRP A 186 -2.27 -10.13 -14.69
N TYR A 187 -3.12 -10.40 -13.69
CA TYR A 187 -2.74 -11.18 -12.51
C TYR A 187 -3.83 -12.19 -12.10
N PRO A 188 -4.17 -13.16 -12.98
CA PRO A 188 -5.27 -14.10 -12.75
C PRO A 188 -5.05 -15.01 -11.53
N GLN A 189 -3.80 -15.13 -11.05
CA GLN A 189 -3.46 -15.96 -9.89
C GLN A 189 -3.67 -15.27 -8.54
N CYS A 190 -4.13 -14.02 -8.51
CA CYS A 190 -4.43 -13.33 -7.26
C CYS A 190 -5.59 -14.02 -6.52
N LYS A 191 -5.33 -14.64 -5.36
CA LYS A 191 -6.38 -15.34 -4.59
C LYS A 191 -7.50 -14.40 -4.14
N PHE A 192 -7.21 -13.11 -3.94
CA PHE A 192 -8.23 -12.11 -3.63
C PHE A 192 -9.19 -11.85 -4.79
N ILE A 193 -8.68 -11.65 -6.01
CA ILE A 193 -9.57 -11.38 -7.16
C ILE A 193 -10.40 -12.61 -7.53
N LYS A 194 -9.84 -13.82 -7.38
CA LYS A 194 -10.60 -15.08 -7.52
C LYS A 194 -11.76 -15.16 -6.52
N LYS A 195 -11.56 -14.72 -5.27
CA LYS A 195 -12.64 -14.67 -4.27
C LYS A 195 -13.76 -13.69 -4.66
N ILE A 196 -13.41 -12.52 -5.20
CA ILE A 196 -14.39 -11.55 -5.70
C ILE A 196 -15.21 -12.16 -6.84
N LEU A 197 -14.56 -12.81 -7.81
CA LEU A 197 -15.25 -13.47 -8.92
C LEU A 197 -16.23 -14.54 -8.45
N ALA A 198 -15.79 -15.42 -7.55
CA ALA A 198 -16.64 -16.47 -7.00
C ALA A 198 -17.85 -15.93 -6.20
N GLN A 199 -17.71 -14.75 -5.57
CA GLN A 199 -18.83 -14.08 -4.91
C GLN A 199 -19.82 -13.49 -5.91
N LYS A 200 -19.33 -12.93 -7.02
CA LYS A 200 -20.16 -12.36 -8.08
C LYS A 200 -21.00 -13.43 -8.78
N GLU A 201 -20.40 -14.57 -9.11
CA GLU A 201 -21.11 -15.71 -9.71
C GLU A 201 -22.23 -16.25 -8.79
N LYS A 202 -21.96 -16.33 -7.48
CA LYS A 202 -22.98 -16.73 -6.49
C LYS A 202 -24.13 -15.73 -6.39
N SER A 203 -23.84 -14.42 -6.44
CA SER A 203 -24.90 -13.41 -6.42
C SER A 203 -25.76 -13.45 -7.67
N GLU A 204 -25.17 -13.64 -8.85
CA GLU A 204 -25.90 -13.70 -10.13
C GLU A 204 -26.75 -14.97 -10.25
N LEU A 205 -26.34 -16.08 -9.64
CA LEU A 205 -27.14 -17.31 -9.57
C LEU A 205 -28.35 -17.15 -8.64
N CYS A 206 -28.18 -16.46 -7.51
CA CYS A 206 -29.24 -16.21 -6.54
C CYS A 206 -30.35 -15.31 -7.12
N THR A 207 -29.99 -14.25 -7.85
CA THR A 207 -30.97 -13.34 -8.49
C THR A 207 -31.80 -14.04 -9.58
N LYS A 208 -31.25 -15.05 -10.26
CA LYS A 208 -31.98 -15.81 -11.28
C LYS A 208 -32.96 -16.84 -10.70
N GLN A 209 -32.80 -17.22 -9.43
CA GLN A 209 -33.71 -18.15 -8.75
C GLN A 209 -34.97 -17.45 -8.21
N THR A 210 -34.90 -16.15 -7.89
CA THR A 210 -36.06 -15.38 -7.41
C THR A 210 -37.08 -15.04 -8.51
N ASP A 211 -36.73 -15.23 -9.78
CA ASP A 211 -37.61 -14.94 -10.92
C ASP A 211 -38.44 -16.17 -11.38
N HIS A 212 -38.23 -17.35 -10.79
CA HIS A 212 -38.97 -18.58 -11.12
C HIS A 212 -39.92 -19.06 -10.01
N GLU A 213 -39.94 -18.43 -8.83
CA GLU A 213 -40.75 -18.87 -7.68
C GLU A 213 -42.06 -18.09 -7.50
N SER A 214 -42.58 -17.49 -8.57
CA SER A 214 -43.88 -16.81 -8.58
C SER A 214 -44.94 -17.51 -9.45
N GLU A 215 -45.02 -18.84 -9.41
CA GLU A 215 -46.17 -19.59 -9.94
C GLU A 215 -46.29 -20.95 -9.22
N ILE A 216 -46.77 -20.92 -7.97
CA ILE A 216 -47.40 -22.11 -7.36
C ILE A 216 -48.89 -22.03 -7.69
N PRO A 217 -49.46 -22.93 -8.52
CA PRO A 217 -50.90 -22.97 -8.71
C PRO A 217 -51.55 -23.53 -7.44
N THR A 218 -52.12 -22.66 -6.61
CA THR A 218 -53.02 -23.10 -5.55
C THR A 218 -54.34 -23.57 -6.15
N LYS A 219 -54.48 -24.87 -6.41
CA LYS A 219 -55.80 -25.51 -6.46
C LYS A 219 -55.75 -27.00 -6.15
N CYS A 220 -56.10 -27.35 -4.91
CA CYS A 220 -56.62 -28.68 -4.57
C CYS A 220 -58.00 -28.48 -3.94
N ASP A 221 -59.04 -28.49 -4.78
CA ASP A 221 -60.43 -28.67 -4.37
C ASP A 221 -60.64 -30.16 -4.04
N TYR A 222 -60.72 -30.52 -2.76
CA TYR A 222 -61.32 -31.78 -2.33
C TYR A 222 -62.77 -31.52 -1.90
N ARG A 223 -63.70 -31.66 -2.84
CA ARG A 223 -65.11 -31.91 -2.52
C ARG A 223 -65.27 -33.39 -2.18
N PHE A 224 -65.52 -33.68 -0.92
CA PHE A 224 -65.95 -34.99 -0.43
C PHE A 224 -67.31 -35.34 -1.05
N LEU A 225 -67.37 -36.49 -1.72
CA LEU A 225 -68.60 -37.25 -1.94
C LEU A 225 -68.72 -38.24 -0.80
N ILE A 226 -69.73 -38.06 0.06
CA ILE A 226 -70.51 -39.15 0.66
C ILE A 226 -71.96 -38.68 0.68
#